data_AF-A0A946MA27-F1
#
_entry.id   AF-A0A946MA27-F1
#
_cell.length_a   1.000
_cell.length_b   1.000
_cell.length_c   1.000
_cell.angle_alpha   90.00
_cell.angle_beta   90.00
_cell.angle_gamma   90.00
#
_symmetry.space_group_name_H-M   'P 1'
#
loop_
_entity.id
_entity.type
_entity.pdbx_description
1 polymer ?
#
loop_
_entity_poly.entity_id
_entity_poly.type
_entity_poly.pdbx_seq_one_letter_code
_entity_poly.pdbx_strand_id
1 'polypeptide(L)'
;MKRISPFMKLTIALVLFCAVLLLIRILQPEQPTTAQTTQITADTSKQKPAKVILRGKTMGTTFAEIPVSCVEQGRWARKSAAFSTSNNAATPEMRKILKESKREAREAYMLQQQASQSEEPGSMAREQAAVHHASQGAVWEKVETMQYSHAASSHTNSMEDVFESKRGLIERALKTFIYPQNARGWIIAINGDVQTIEMFAKKKLCKKAWDRVMRGCVLETMGKAQRRQLDKKGEQSTPSRVKEQQILRALDRLSKLSWERVVAVSAGEEYRGDEGSLIGSQLRLDGRLVHLSAVV
;
A
#
# COMPACT_ATOMS: atom_id res chain seq x y z
N MET A 1 34.82 -14.63 4.70
CA MET A 1 33.38 -14.95 4.66
C MET A 1 33.08 -16.03 5.70
N LYS A 2 32.52 -15.67 6.86
CA LYS A 2 32.18 -16.67 7.90
C LYS A 2 30.94 -17.45 7.46
N ARG A 3 31.10 -18.76 7.17
CA ARG A 3 30.00 -19.67 6.83
C ARG A 3 29.07 -19.79 8.04
N ILE A 4 27.82 -19.37 7.88
CA ILE A 4 26.75 -19.59 8.85
C ILE A 4 26.57 -21.10 9.02
N SER A 5 26.73 -21.60 10.25
CA SER A 5 26.64 -23.03 10.55
C SER A 5 25.24 -23.57 10.22
N PRO A 6 25.13 -24.84 9.78
CA PRO A 6 23.85 -25.46 9.45
C PRO A 6 22.87 -25.45 10.64
N PHE A 7 23.39 -25.43 11.87
CA PHE A 7 22.59 -25.31 13.09
C PHE A 7 21.85 -23.97 13.17
N MET A 8 22.52 -22.87 12.83
CA MET A 8 21.94 -21.52 12.87
C MET A 8 20.89 -21.31 11.77
N LYS A 9 21.00 -22.00 10.63
CA LYS A 9 19.96 -22.02 9.58
C LYS A 9 18.70 -22.74 10.03
N LEU A 10 18.84 -23.83 10.80
CA LEU A 10 17.71 -24.59 11.33
C LEU A 10 16.96 -23.77 12.40
N THR A 11 17.67 -23.04 13.26
CA THR A 11 17.06 -22.15 14.26
C THR A 11 16.30 -21.00 13.61
N ILE A 12 16.85 -20.37 12.57
CA ILE A 12 16.17 -19.30 11.82
C ILE A 12 14.90 -19.81 11.13
N ALA A 13 14.94 -21.00 10.52
CA ALA A 13 13.78 -21.61 9.90
C ALA A 13 12.68 -21.97 10.93
N LEU A 14 13.07 -22.47 12.11
CA LEU A 14 12.15 -22.85 13.17
C LEU A 14 11.48 -21.62 13.82
N VAL A 15 12.22 -20.53 14.03
CA VAL A 15 11.68 -19.27 14.59
C VAL A 15 10.72 -18.60 13.60
N LEU A 16 11.04 -18.59 12.30
CA LEU A 16 10.12 -18.11 11.26
C LEU A 16 8.85 -18.97 11.17
N PHE A 17 8.97 -20.29 11.34
CA PHE A 17 7.83 -21.20 11.30
C PHE A 17 6.90 -21.01 12.52
N CYS A 18 7.46 -20.85 13.72
CA CYS A 18 6.67 -20.58 14.93
C CYS A 18 5.98 -19.21 14.90
N ALA A 19 6.63 -18.18 14.37
CA ALA A 19 6.03 -16.85 14.19
C ALA A 19 4.84 -16.88 13.21
N VAL A 20 4.91 -17.69 12.14
CA VAL A 20 3.82 -17.87 11.18
C VAL A 20 2.64 -18.63 11.79
N LEU A 21 2.88 -19.63 12.65
CA LEU A 21 1.81 -20.38 13.32
C LEU A 21 1.09 -19.57 14.40
N LEU A 22 1.80 -18.70 15.14
CA LEU A 22 1.18 -17.79 16.10
C LEU A 22 0.28 -16.75 15.41
N LEU A 23 0.72 -16.24 14.25
CA LEU A 23 -0.08 -15.29 13.46
C LEU A 23 -1.38 -15.91 12.92
N ILE A 24 -1.38 -17.21 12.61
CA ILE A 24 -2.57 -17.93 12.12
C ILE A 24 -3.62 -18.09 13.24
N ARG A 25 -3.20 -18.25 14.50
CA ARG A 25 -4.12 -18.41 15.64
C ARG A 25 -4.77 -17.10 16.11
N ILE A 26 -4.07 -15.97 16.03
CA ILE A 26 -4.60 -14.66 16.48
C ILE A 26 -5.64 -14.10 15.50
N LEU A 27 -5.63 -14.58 14.24
CA LEU A 27 -6.49 -14.11 13.16
C LEU A 27 -7.86 -14.81 13.09
N GLN A 28 -8.40 -15.44 14.14
CA GLN A 28 -9.77 -15.98 14.08
C GLN A 28 -10.59 -15.66 15.34
N PRO A 29 -11.38 -14.58 15.34
CA PRO A 29 -12.57 -14.46 16.18
C PRO A 29 -13.84 -14.82 15.39
N GLU A 30 -14.77 -15.51 16.06
CA GLU A 30 -16.08 -15.96 15.55
C GLU A 30 -17.15 -14.85 15.55
N GLN A 31 -17.96 -14.80 14.46
CA GLN A 31 -19.42 -14.50 14.25
C GLN A 31 -20.14 -13.36 15.06
N PRO A 32 -21.35 -12.83 14.69
CA PRO A 32 -22.29 -13.22 13.62
C PRO A 32 -22.78 -12.08 12.69
N THR A 33 -23.50 -12.49 11.63
CA THR A 33 -24.08 -11.73 10.51
C THR A 33 -25.52 -11.24 10.71
N THR A 34 -25.83 -10.05 10.17
CA THR A 34 -27.16 -9.75 9.59
C THR A 34 -27.07 -8.66 8.52
N ALA A 35 -27.77 -8.85 7.41
CA ALA A 35 -27.76 -8.00 6.22
C ALA A 35 -29.14 -7.38 6.00
N GLN A 36 -29.21 -6.15 5.47
CA GLN A 36 -30.33 -5.67 4.64
C GLN A 36 -29.96 -4.42 3.82
N THR A 37 -30.57 -4.35 2.64
CA THR A 37 -30.33 -3.43 1.52
C THR A 37 -31.40 -2.33 1.50
N THR A 38 -31.13 -1.11 1.02
CA THR A 38 -31.96 -0.33 0.06
C THR A 38 -31.27 1.00 -0.36
N GLN A 39 -31.70 1.48 -1.53
CA GLN A 39 -31.18 2.46 -2.50
C GLN A 39 -31.19 3.93 -2.06
N ILE A 40 -30.29 4.75 -2.63
CA ILE A 40 -30.30 6.23 -2.51
C ILE A 40 -29.98 6.89 -3.86
N THR A 41 -30.78 7.92 -4.18
CA THR A 41 -30.69 8.86 -5.31
C THR A 41 -29.71 10.02 -5.02
N ALA A 42 -29.07 10.55 -6.07
CA ALA A 42 -27.88 11.40 -5.99
C ALA A 42 -28.17 12.91 -6.15
N ASP A 43 -27.42 13.74 -5.41
CA ASP A 43 -27.26 15.19 -5.60
C ASP A 43 -25.79 15.54 -5.92
N THR A 44 -25.58 16.56 -6.74
CA THR A 44 -24.36 16.88 -7.51
C THR A 44 -23.86 18.29 -7.23
N SER A 45 -22.93 18.47 -6.29
CA SER A 45 -22.24 19.77 -6.11
C SER A 45 -20.78 19.72 -5.61
N LYS A 46 -20.14 18.55 -5.58
CA LYS A 46 -18.69 18.43 -5.29
C LYS A 46 -17.99 17.75 -6.46
N GLN A 47 -16.84 18.30 -6.89
CA GLN A 47 -15.99 17.67 -7.90
C GLN A 47 -15.68 16.24 -7.43
N LYS A 48 -16.26 15.27 -8.14
CA LYS A 48 -16.31 13.88 -7.66
C LYS A 48 -14.90 13.31 -7.68
N PRO A 49 -14.48 12.58 -6.62
CA PRO A 49 -13.22 11.84 -6.67
C PRO A 49 -13.25 10.89 -7.88
N ALA A 50 -12.08 10.65 -8.45
CA ALA A 50 -11.98 9.68 -9.54
C ALA A 50 -12.46 8.31 -9.03
N LYS A 51 -13.27 7.63 -9.85
CA LYS A 51 -13.90 6.35 -9.53
C LYS A 51 -13.71 5.39 -10.68
N VAL A 52 -13.43 4.14 -10.37
CA VAL A 52 -13.47 3.04 -11.34
C VAL A 52 -14.66 2.16 -11.03
N ILE A 53 -15.50 1.89 -12.04
CA ILE A 53 -16.64 0.98 -11.92
C ILE A 53 -16.21 -0.40 -12.44
N LEU A 54 -16.20 -1.41 -11.57
CA LEU A 54 -16.02 -2.80 -11.99
C LEU A 54 -17.38 -3.46 -12.25
N ARG A 55 -17.54 -4.09 -13.42
CA ARG A 55 -18.70 -4.94 -13.76
C ARG A 55 -18.28 -6.40 -13.88
N GLY A 56 -19.06 -7.30 -13.31
CA GLY A 56 -18.85 -8.75 -13.40
C GLY A 56 -18.97 -9.27 -14.83
N LYS A 57 -18.26 -10.36 -15.14
CA LYS A 57 -18.22 -10.97 -16.49
C LYS A 57 -19.47 -11.83 -16.79
N THR A 58 -20.14 -12.32 -15.76
CA THR A 58 -21.47 -12.92 -15.81
C THR A 58 -22.52 -11.82 -15.61
N MET A 59 -23.64 -11.87 -16.34
CA MET A 59 -24.76 -10.92 -16.22
C MET A 59 -25.31 -10.88 -14.78
N GLY A 60 -24.71 -10.06 -13.95
CA GLY A 60 -25.21 -9.62 -12.65
C GLY A 60 -25.12 -8.10 -12.61
N THR A 61 -26.13 -7.46 -12.04
CA THR A 61 -26.24 -6.00 -11.85
C THR A 61 -25.31 -5.47 -10.76
N THR A 62 -24.30 -6.23 -10.33
CA THR A 62 -23.39 -5.82 -9.27
C THR A 62 -22.28 -4.93 -9.84
N PHE A 63 -22.22 -3.70 -9.33
CA PHE A 63 -21.15 -2.74 -9.61
C PHE A 63 -20.51 -2.33 -8.28
N ALA A 64 -19.21 -2.02 -8.32
CA ALA A 64 -18.50 -1.43 -7.20
C ALA A 64 -17.80 -0.15 -7.66
N GLU A 65 -17.99 0.93 -6.91
CA GLU A 65 -17.28 2.19 -7.13
C GLU A 65 -15.97 2.17 -6.34
N ILE A 66 -14.85 2.04 -7.05
CA ILE A 66 -13.54 2.01 -6.43
C ILE A 66 -13.01 3.45 -6.31
N PRO A 67 -12.78 3.96 -5.09
CA PRO A 67 -12.09 5.23 -4.91
C PRO A 67 -10.65 5.08 -5.38
N VAL A 68 -10.23 5.96 -6.29
CA VAL A 68 -8.86 5.97 -6.81
C VAL A 68 -8.19 7.31 -6.57
N SER A 69 -6.86 7.26 -6.42
CA SER A 69 -6.02 8.45 -6.41
C SER A 69 -5.26 8.49 -7.73
N CYS A 70 -5.46 9.55 -8.51
CA CYS A 70 -4.82 9.71 -9.80
C CYS A 70 -3.33 10.04 -9.60
N VAL A 71 -2.44 9.30 -10.27
CA VAL A 71 -0.99 9.57 -10.28
C VAL A 71 -0.54 10.38 -11.51
N GLU A 72 -1.52 10.99 -12.18
CA GLU A 72 -1.35 11.90 -13.31
C GLU A 72 -2.24 13.12 -13.03
N GLN A 73 -1.64 14.30 -12.98
CA GLN A 73 -2.33 15.55 -12.62
C GLN A 73 -2.98 16.21 -13.84
N GLY A 74 -2.29 16.18 -14.98
CA GLY A 74 -2.78 16.68 -16.24
C GLY A 74 -3.92 15.82 -16.80
N ARG A 75 -4.63 16.35 -17.80
CA ARG A 75 -5.62 15.57 -18.54
C ARG A 75 -4.94 14.41 -19.25
N TRP A 76 -5.58 13.23 -19.24
CA TRP A 76 -5.08 12.06 -19.95
C TRP A 76 -4.84 12.40 -21.42
N ALA A 77 -3.59 12.23 -21.85
CA ALA A 77 -3.20 12.38 -23.23
C ALA A 77 -3.26 11.00 -23.92
N ARG A 78 -3.73 10.97 -25.17
CA ARG A 78 -3.75 9.73 -25.95
C ARG A 78 -2.31 9.29 -26.26
N LYS A 79 -1.84 8.22 -25.61
CA LYS A 79 -0.52 7.62 -25.87
C LYS A 79 -0.54 6.47 -26.87
N SER A 80 -1.62 5.69 -26.93
CA SER A 80 -1.76 4.59 -27.89
C SER A 80 -3.23 4.34 -28.26
N ALA A 81 -3.47 3.40 -29.20
CA ALA A 81 -4.81 3.04 -29.63
C ALA A 81 -5.58 2.18 -28.60
N ALA A 82 -4.88 1.55 -27.65
CA ALA A 82 -5.48 0.65 -26.66
C ALA A 82 -5.01 0.97 -25.23
N PHE A 83 -5.88 0.74 -24.25
CA PHE A 83 -5.46 0.84 -22.85
C PHE A 83 -4.49 -0.30 -22.51
N SER A 84 -3.48 0.03 -21.71
CA SER A 84 -2.56 -0.94 -21.14
C SER A 84 -2.37 -0.65 -19.65
N THR A 85 -2.08 -1.69 -18.88
CA THR A 85 -1.75 -1.54 -17.46
C THR A 85 -0.25 -1.36 -17.30
N SER A 86 0.18 -0.42 -16.46
CA SER A 86 1.57 -0.40 -16.03
C SER A 86 1.88 -1.61 -15.16
N ASN A 87 3.16 -1.99 -15.13
CA ASN A 87 3.68 -3.05 -14.26
C ASN A 87 4.34 -2.49 -13.00
N ASN A 88 4.00 -1.26 -12.64
CA ASN A 88 4.60 -0.54 -11.52
C ASN A 88 3.62 -0.51 -10.35
N ALA A 89 4.12 -0.66 -9.13
CA ALA A 89 3.36 -0.33 -7.92
C ALA A 89 3.84 1.02 -7.37
N ALA A 90 2.96 1.69 -6.61
CA ALA A 90 3.30 2.90 -5.89
C ALA A 90 4.53 2.68 -5.00
N THR A 91 5.40 3.69 -4.92
CA THR A 91 6.59 3.65 -4.07
C THR A 91 6.21 3.51 -2.59
N PRO A 92 7.11 3.03 -1.71
CA PRO A 92 6.81 2.92 -0.28
C PRO A 92 6.31 4.23 0.33
N GLU A 93 6.92 5.36 -0.03
CA GLU A 93 6.53 6.67 0.50
C GLU A 93 5.17 7.13 -0.05
N MET A 94 4.89 6.89 -1.35
CA MET A 94 3.55 7.15 -1.90
C MET A 94 2.48 6.30 -1.20
N ARG A 95 2.76 5.03 -0.91
CA ARG A 95 1.83 4.16 -0.17
C ARG A 95 1.63 4.64 1.27
N LYS A 96 2.65 5.21 1.89
CA LYS A 96 2.56 5.86 3.20
C LYS A 96 1.66 7.08 3.16
N ILE A 97 1.88 8.00 2.21
CA ILE A 97 1.01 9.17 1.99
C ILE A 97 -0.45 8.75 1.78
N LEU A 98 -0.71 7.76 0.94
CA LEU A 98 -2.07 7.26 0.70
C LEU A 98 -2.73 6.69 1.98
N LYS A 99 -1.95 6.04 2.85
CA LYS A 99 -2.46 5.49 4.11
C LYS A 99 -2.67 6.58 5.15
N GLU A 100 -1.76 7.53 5.26
CA GLU A 100 -1.85 8.70 6.15
C GLU A 100 -3.05 9.57 5.79
N SER A 101 -3.25 9.89 4.51
CA SER A 101 -4.42 10.67 4.07
C SER A 101 -5.75 9.97 4.37
N LYS A 102 -5.79 8.63 4.27
CA LYS A 102 -6.99 7.85 4.63
C LYS A 102 -7.24 7.83 6.13
N ARG A 103 -6.18 7.82 6.95
CA ARG A 103 -6.30 8.01 8.40
C ARG A 103 -6.90 9.38 8.68
N GLU A 104 -6.30 10.44 8.17
CA GLU A 104 -6.72 11.83 8.43
C GLU A 104 -8.17 12.07 8.01
N ALA A 105 -8.57 11.59 6.82
CA ALA A 105 -9.95 11.73 6.35
C ALA A 105 -10.96 10.99 7.24
N ARG A 106 -10.59 9.81 7.75
CA ARG A 106 -11.42 9.02 8.67
C ARG A 106 -11.54 9.70 10.03
N GLU A 107 -10.44 10.20 10.60
CA GLU A 107 -10.44 10.93 11.87
C GLU A 107 -11.30 12.19 11.76
N ALA A 108 -11.16 12.97 10.68
CA ALA A 108 -11.98 14.15 10.42
C ALA A 108 -13.47 13.80 10.30
N TYR A 109 -13.81 12.69 9.65
CA TYR A 109 -15.18 12.20 9.56
C TYR A 109 -15.76 11.81 10.92
N MET A 110 -15.00 11.07 11.74
CA MET A 110 -15.43 10.67 13.08
C MET A 110 -15.68 11.88 13.98
N LEU A 111 -14.79 12.88 13.95
CA LEU A 111 -14.97 14.13 14.70
C LEU A 111 -16.23 14.88 14.23
N GLN A 112 -16.48 14.94 12.92
CA GLN A 112 -17.69 15.55 12.38
C GLN A 112 -18.96 14.84 12.89
N GLN A 113 -18.96 13.50 12.92
CA GLN A 113 -20.09 12.71 13.41
C GLN A 113 -20.33 12.90 14.92
N GLN A 114 -19.27 13.07 15.72
CA GLN A 114 -19.39 13.34 17.16
C GLN A 114 -19.93 14.75 17.43
N ALA A 115 -19.57 15.72 16.59
CA ALA A 115 -20.05 17.10 16.72
C ALA A 115 -21.49 17.28 16.23
N SER A 116 -21.96 16.44 15.30
CA SER A 116 -23.35 16.46 14.86
C SER A 116 -24.26 15.89 15.96
N GLN A 117 -25.17 16.70 16.50
CA GLN A 117 -26.24 16.26 17.42
C GLN A 117 -27.32 15.40 16.73
N SER A 118 -27.09 14.98 15.49
CA SER A 118 -28.00 14.09 14.78
C SER A 118 -27.76 12.65 15.26
N GLU A 119 -28.79 12.04 15.84
CA GLU A 119 -28.78 10.61 16.19
C GLU A 119 -28.87 9.71 14.96
N GLU A 120 -29.15 10.27 13.78
CA GLU A 120 -29.19 9.55 12.51
C GLU A 120 -27.77 9.11 12.08
N PRO A 121 -27.54 7.80 11.90
CA PRO A 121 -26.28 7.30 11.36
C PRO A 121 -25.99 7.96 10.01
N GLY A 122 -24.76 8.49 9.84
CA GLY A 122 -24.31 8.94 8.53
C GLY A 122 -24.48 7.82 7.50
N SER A 123 -24.99 8.14 6.31
CA SER A 123 -25.19 7.15 5.25
C SER A 123 -23.92 6.31 5.03
N MET A 124 -24.06 4.99 4.93
CA MET A 124 -22.95 4.06 4.66
C MET A 124 -22.10 4.49 3.45
N ALA A 125 -22.72 5.09 2.43
CA ALA A 125 -22.02 5.61 1.26
C ALA A 125 -21.12 6.82 1.61
N ARG A 126 -21.57 7.69 2.52
CA ARG A 126 -20.79 8.84 3.00
C ARG A 126 -19.62 8.38 3.86
N GLU A 127 -19.84 7.43 4.76
CA GLU A 127 -18.77 6.82 5.55
C GLU A 127 -17.74 6.16 4.63
N GLN A 128 -18.18 5.30 3.70
CA GLN A 128 -17.30 4.64 2.74
C GLN A 128 -16.48 5.67 1.94
N ALA A 129 -17.10 6.74 1.46
CA ALA A 129 -16.40 7.81 0.74
C ALA A 129 -15.34 8.49 1.63
N ALA A 130 -15.63 8.72 2.90
CA ALA A 130 -14.71 9.38 3.83
C ALA A 130 -13.53 8.47 4.22
N VAL A 131 -13.79 7.22 4.63
CA VAL A 131 -12.75 6.30 5.13
C VAL A 131 -11.78 5.80 4.06
N HIS A 132 -12.15 5.95 2.78
CA HIS A 132 -11.28 5.64 1.64
C HIS A 132 -10.74 6.88 0.93
N HIS A 133 -11.07 8.08 1.40
CA HIS A 133 -10.58 9.32 0.82
C HIS A 133 -9.07 9.44 1.04
N ALA A 134 -8.34 9.83 0.00
CA ALA A 134 -6.93 10.17 0.07
C ALA A 134 -6.71 11.52 -0.60
N SER A 135 -5.77 12.32 -0.08
CA SER A 135 -5.50 13.66 -0.58
C SER A 135 -4.90 13.58 -1.98
N GLN A 136 -5.69 14.02 -2.97
CA GLN A 136 -5.25 14.06 -4.36
C GLN A 136 -4.08 15.05 -4.55
N GLY A 137 -4.08 16.15 -3.78
CA GLY A 137 -2.99 17.12 -3.75
C GLY A 137 -1.68 16.50 -3.24
N ALA A 138 -1.71 15.82 -2.09
CA ALA A 138 -0.52 15.17 -1.53
C ALA A 138 0.05 14.09 -2.46
N VAL A 139 -0.82 13.37 -3.18
CA VAL A 139 -0.40 12.42 -4.22
C VAL A 139 0.32 13.14 -5.35
N TRP A 140 -0.21 14.26 -5.85
CA TRP A 140 0.42 15.02 -6.94
C TRP A 140 1.73 15.71 -6.51
N GLU A 141 1.79 16.26 -5.30
CA GLU A 141 3.04 16.79 -4.71
C GLU A 141 4.13 15.72 -4.64
N LYS A 142 3.76 14.48 -4.25
CA LYS A 142 4.70 13.36 -4.29
C LYS A 142 5.11 12.99 -5.71
N VAL A 143 4.19 13.03 -6.69
CA VAL A 143 4.55 12.81 -8.11
C VAL A 143 5.55 13.88 -8.57
N GLU A 144 5.32 15.15 -8.27
CA GLU A 144 6.22 16.26 -8.59
C GLU A 144 7.60 16.08 -7.95
N THR A 145 7.64 15.73 -6.66
CA THR A 145 8.89 15.40 -5.94
C THR A 145 9.65 14.26 -6.63
N MET A 146 8.93 13.23 -7.11
CA MET A 146 9.53 12.11 -7.83
C MET A 146 10.02 12.53 -9.23
N GLN A 147 9.31 13.41 -9.94
CA GLN A 147 9.79 13.96 -11.21
C GLN A 147 11.09 14.76 -11.01
N TYR A 148 11.12 15.66 -10.03
CA TYR A 148 12.29 16.47 -9.71
C TYR A 148 13.49 15.62 -9.30
N SER A 149 13.31 14.71 -8.33
CA SER A 149 14.40 13.87 -7.83
C SER A 149 14.90 12.82 -8.83
N HIS A 150 14.20 12.62 -9.94
CA HIS A 150 14.65 11.75 -11.03
C HIS A 150 15.04 12.52 -12.29
N ALA A 151 14.93 13.85 -12.31
CA ALA A 151 15.08 14.67 -13.52
C ALA A 151 14.26 14.10 -14.69
N ALA A 152 13.01 13.70 -14.41
CA ALA A 152 12.10 13.14 -15.40
C ALA A 152 11.16 14.24 -15.91
N SER A 153 11.05 14.39 -17.23
CA SER A 153 10.07 15.29 -17.84
C SER A 153 8.74 14.55 -18.04
N SER A 154 7.63 15.24 -17.74
CA SER A 154 6.28 14.76 -18.05
C SER A 154 5.39 15.93 -18.46
N HIS A 155 4.68 15.78 -19.58
CA HIS A 155 3.73 16.80 -20.06
C HIS A 155 2.44 16.83 -19.23
N THR A 156 2.08 15.71 -18.60
CA THR A 156 0.84 15.56 -17.83
C THR A 156 1.12 15.34 -16.34
N ASN A 157 2.36 15.52 -15.88
CA ASN A 157 2.78 15.21 -14.51
C ASN A 157 2.36 13.78 -14.11
N SER A 158 2.76 12.80 -14.92
CA SER A 158 2.44 11.38 -14.73
C SER A 158 3.57 10.64 -14.04
N MET A 159 3.25 9.89 -12.98
CA MET A 159 4.21 8.98 -12.33
C MET A 159 4.74 7.92 -13.30
N GLU A 160 3.95 7.52 -14.31
CA GLU A 160 4.40 6.53 -15.29
C GLU A 160 5.58 7.04 -16.12
N ASP A 161 5.64 8.35 -16.43
CA ASP A 161 6.76 8.94 -17.15
C ASP A 161 8.05 8.90 -16.32
N VAL A 162 7.94 9.02 -14.98
CA VAL A 162 9.07 8.84 -14.06
C VAL A 162 9.59 7.40 -14.14
N PHE A 163 8.68 6.41 -14.05
CA PHE A 163 9.05 5.00 -14.21
C PHE A 163 9.69 4.72 -15.58
N GLU A 164 9.12 5.28 -16.65
CA GLU A 164 9.64 5.10 -18.01
C GLU A 164 11.06 5.65 -18.14
N SER A 165 11.30 6.88 -17.68
CA SER A 165 12.61 7.53 -17.75
C SER A 165 13.72 6.74 -17.06
N LYS A 166 13.38 5.87 -16.10
CA LYS A 166 14.30 5.02 -15.35
C LYS A 166 14.16 3.53 -15.64
N ARG A 167 13.35 3.14 -16.64
CA ARG A 167 13.06 1.73 -16.98
C ARG A 167 14.32 0.88 -17.03
N GLY A 168 15.32 1.31 -17.81
CA GLY A 168 16.57 0.54 -17.98
C GLY A 168 17.35 0.34 -16.68
N LEU A 169 17.38 1.34 -15.79
CA LEU A 169 18.05 1.24 -14.48
C LEU A 169 17.27 0.30 -13.54
N ILE A 170 15.95 0.41 -13.54
CA ILE A 170 15.07 -0.45 -12.76
C ILE A 170 15.24 -1.92 -13.17
N GLU A 171 15.16 -2.24 -14.47
CA GLU A 171 15.34 -3.61 -14.95
C GLU A 171 16.71 -4.20 -14.58
N ARG A 172 17.78 -3.39 -14.68
CA ARG A 172 19.12 -3.82 -14.26
C ARG A 172 19.17 -4.11 -12.77
N ALA A 173 18.58 -3.25 -11.94
CA ALA A 173 18.52 -3.45 -10.50
C ALA A 173 17.72 -4.72 -10.14
N LEU A 174 16.56 -4.94 -10.77
CA LEU A 174 15.69 -6.09 -10.53
C LEU A 174 16.39 -7.43 -10.75
N LYS A 175 17.29 -7.51 -11.76
CA LYS A 175 18.10 -8.71 -12.03
C LYS A 175 19.03 -9.10 -10.88
N THR A 176 19.32 -8.20 -9.96
CA THR A 176 20.18 -8.49 -8.79
C THR A 176 19.40 -9.08 -7.62
N PHE A 177 18.07 -9.00 -7.63
CA PHE A 177 17.22 -9.54 -6.57
C PHE A 177 16.72 -10.94 -6.92
N ILE A 178 16.84 -11.85 -5.95
CA ILE A 178 16.34 -13.22 -6.07
C ILE A 178 15.02 -13.32 -5.29
N TYR A 179 13.94 -13.69 -5.98
CA TYR A 179 12.66 -13.95 -5.32
C TYR A 179 12.80 -15.14 -4.35
N PRO A 180 12.43 -14.98 -3.06
CA PRO A 180 12.49 -16.09 -2.10
C PRO A 180 11.44 -17.15 -2.47
N GLN A 181 11.89 -18.36 -2.80
CA GLN A 181 10.98 -19.45 -3.16
C GLN A 181 9.98 -19.74 -2.05
N ASN A 182 8.75 -20.07 -2.43
CA ASN A 182 7.65 -20.40 -1.52
C ASN A 182 7.23 -19.30 -0.53
N ALA A 183 7.69 -18.05 -0.72
CA ALA A 183 7.29 -16.93 0.12
C ALA A 183 5.76 -16.73 0.14
N ARG A 184 5.26 -16.36 1.32
CA ARG A 184 3.91 -15.82 1.54
C ARG A 184 3.94 -14.33 1.87
N GLY A 185 5.12 -13.75 1.95
CA GLY A 185 5.32 -12.34 2.25
C GLY A 185 6.79 -11.97 2.17
N TRP A 186 7.08 -10.69 2.31
CA TRP A 186 8.43 -10.15 2.34
C TRP A 186 8.47 -8.86 3.14
N ILE A 187 9.67 -8.54 3.61
CA ILE A 187 10.01 -7.28 4.25
C ILE A 187 11.08 -6.64 3.39
N ILE A 188 10.87 -5.40 2.96
CA ILE A 188 11.83 -4.65 2.15
C ILE A 188 12.39 -3.52 3.01
N ALA A 189 13.72 -3.45 3.05
CA ALA A 189 14.45 -2.38 3.69
C ALA A 189 15.24 -1.58 2.65
N ILE A 190 15.30 -0.26 2.84
CA ILE A 190 16.07 0.66 2.00
C ILE A 190 17.00 1.44 2.93
N ASN A 191 18.30 1.44 2.63
CA ASN A 191 19.34 2.15 3.40
C ASN A 191 19.36 1.82 4.92
N GLY A 192 19.06 0.57 5.27
CA GLY A 192 19.10 0.10 6.66
C GLY A 192 17.76 0.18 7.38
N ASP A 193 16.75 0.83 6.79
CA ASP A 193 15.44 1.01 7.40
C ASP A 193 14.39 0.13 6.73
N VAL A 194 13.56 -0.55 7.53
CA VAL A 194 12.38 -1.25 7.01
C VAL A 194 11.44 -0.21 6.40
N GLN A 195 10.94 -0.47 5.20
CA GLN A 195 10.03 0.44 4.49
C GLN A 195 8.67 -0.18 4.27
N THR A 196 8.61 -1.50 4.10
CA THR A 196 7.35 -2.19 3.87
C THR A 196 7.39 -3.65 4.29
N ILE A 197 6.25 -4.12 4.80
CA ILE A 197 5.95 -5.51 5.13
C ILE A 197 4.72 -5.91 4.33
N GLU A 198 4.81 -7.02 3.60
CA GLU A 198 3.72 -7.53 2.76
C GLU A 198 3.47 -9.00 3.08
N MET A 199 2.20 -9.40 3.23
CA MET A 199 1.81 -10.80 3.41
C MET A 199 0.57 -11.13 2.60
N PHE A 200 0.52 -12.33 2.00
CA PHE A 200 -0.53 -12.76 1.09
C PHE A 200 -0.97 -14.19 1.43
N ALA A 201 -2.26 -14.46 1.31
CA ALA A 201 -2.79 -15.83 1.45
C ALA A 201 -2.21 -16.78 0.40
N LYS A 202 -2.14 -16.33 -0.86
CA LYS A 202 -1.74 -17.16 -2.01
C LYS A 202 -0.30 -16.85 -2.42
N LYS A 203 0.56 -17.88 -2.45
CA LYS A 203 1.94 -17.81 -2.97
C LYS A 203 2.01 -17.24 -4.40
N LYS A 204 1.02 -17.55 -5.25
CA LYS A 204 0.92 -17.00 -6.61
C LYS A 204 0.72 -15.49 -6.63
N LEU A 205 -0.10 -14.95 -5.72
CA LEU A 205 -0.33 -13.50 -5.61
C LEU A 205 0.90 -12.79 -5.05
N CYS A 206 1.52 -13.39 -4.04
CA CYS A 206 2.83 -13.02 -3.52
C CYS A 206 3.85 -12.91 -4.68
N LYS A 207 4.11 -13.98 -5.43
CA LYS A 207 5.04 -13.91 -6.58
C LYS A 207 4.65 -12.84 -7.62
N LYS A 208 3.35 -12.67 -7.91
CA LYS A 208 2.88 -11.66 -8.89
C LYS A 208 3.10 -10.21 -8.43
N ALA A 209 3.00 -9.93 -7.13
CA ALA A 209 3.17 -8.58 -6.61
C ALA A 209 4.66 -8.18 -6.47
N TRP A 210 5.56 -9.16 -6.33
CA TRP A 210 7.00 -8.95 -6.11
C TRP A 210 7.61 -7.93 -7.08
N ASP A 211 7.57 -8.19 -8.39
CA ASP A 211 8.22 -7.32 -9.38
C ASP A 211 7.65 -5.90 -9.34
N ARG A 212 6.33 -5.77 -9.17
CA ARG A 212 5.65 -4.47 -9.15
C ARG A 212 6.07 -3.63 -7.95
N VAL A 213 6.11 -4.24 -6.76
CA VAL A 213 6.53 -3.58 -5.52
C VAL A 213 8.02 -3.24 -5.57
N MET A 214 8.85 -4.17 -6.04
CA MET A 214 10.29 -3.95 -6.15
C MET A 214 10.64 -2.80 -7.10
N ARG A 215 9.90 -2.62 -8.21
CA ARG A 215 10.04 -1.44 -9.09
C ARG A 215 9.85 -0.14 -8.32
N GLY A 216 8.79 -0.04 -7.53
CA GLY A 216 8.52 1.12 -6.68
C GLY A 216 9.60 1.35 -5.62
N CYS A 217 10.13 0.28 -5.02
CA CYS A 217 11.23 0.37 -4.04
C CYS A 217 12.55 0.82 -4.67
N VAL A 218 12.91 0.30 -5.84
CA VAL A 218 14.11 0.71 -6.58
C VAL A 218 14.00 2.19 -6.97
N LEU A 219 12.85 2.59 -7.50
CA LEU A 219 12.62 3.99 -7.87
C LEU A 219 12.77 4.92 -6.66
N GLU A 220 12.13 4.59 -5.52
CA GLU A 220 12.27 5.39 -4.28
C GLU A 220 13.72 5.46 -3.79
N THR A 221 14.47 4.36 -3.89
CA THR A 221 15.88 4.32 -3.48
C THR A 221 16.72 5.30 -4.30
N MET A 222 16.52 5.29 -5.63
CA MET A 222 17.20 6.21 -6.54
C MET A 222 16.85 7.67 -6.26
N GLY A 223 15.56 7.97 -6.06
CA GLY A 223 15.11 9.34 -5.74
C GLY A 223 15.67 9.86 -4.42
N LYS A 224 15.69 9.01 -3.37
CA LYS A 224 16.32 9.35 -2.07
C LYS A 224 17.82 9.60 -2.21
N ALA A 225 18.52 8.81 -3.01
CA ALA A 225 19.95 9.01 -3.26
C ALA A 225 20.22 10.35 -3.98
N GLN A 226 19.43 10.68 -5.00
CA GLN A 226 19.58 11.93 -5.75
C GLN A 226 19.30 13.16 -4.89
N ARG A 227 18.23 13.17 -4.07
CA ARG A 227 17.92 14.31 -3.17
C ARG A 227 19.07 14.60 -2.21
N ARG A 228 19.64 13.56 -1.59
CA ARG A 228 20.81 13.70 -0.70
C ARG A 228 22.02 14.33 -1.39
N GLN A 229 22.23 14.05 -2.67
CA GLN A 229 23.31 14.67 -3.44
C GLN A 229 23.03 16.15 -3.74
N LEU A 230 21.79 16.51 -4.04
CA LEU A 230 21.38 17.89 -4.35
C LEU A 230 21.43 18.81 -3.11
N ASP A 231 21.10 18.30 -1.93
CA ASP A 231 20.97 19.08 -0.69
C ASP A 231 22.30 19.56 -0.07
N LYS A 232 23.46 19.31 -0.72
CA LYS A 232 24.82 19.75 -0.31
C LYS A 232 25.20 19.55 1.18
N LYS A 233 24.50 18.66 1.91
CA LYS A 233 24.72 18.33 3.33
C LYS A 233 25.21 16.89 3.58
N GLY A 234 25.56 16.14 2.54
CA GLY A 234 25.91 14.73 2.69
C GLY A 234 27.38 14.42 2.34
N GLU A 235 28.17 14.02 3.35
CA GLU A 235 29.12 12.93 3.12
C GLU A 235 28.40 11.78 2.39
N GLN A 236 29.11 11.03 1.55
CA GLN A 236 28.60 9.78 1.00
C GLN A 236 28.24 8.84 2.16
N SER A 237 27.00 8.91 2.65
CA SER A 237 26.48 7.98 3.66
C SER A 237 26.61 6.57 3.08
N THR A 238 27.48 5.78 3.67
CA THR A 238 27.69 4.39 3.26
C THR A 238 26.35 3.65 3.37
N PRO A 239 25.97 2.85 2.35
CA PRO A 239 24.73 2.09 2.42
C PRO A 239 24.71 1.22 3.68
N SER A 240 23.79 1.51 4.59
CA SER A 240 23.63 0.72 5.80
C SER A 240 22.81 -0.54 5.51
N ARG A 241 23.26 -1.68 6.04
CA ARG A 241 22.51 -2.93 5.97
C ARG A 241 21.50 -2.97 7.12
N VAL A 242 20.27 -3.37 6.80
CA VAL A 242 19.25 -3.58 7.84
C VAL A 242 19.72 -4.63 8.85
N LYS A 243 19.61 -4.31 10.13
CA LYS A 243 19.93 -5.25 11.22
C LYS A 243 18.72 -6.12 11.52
N GLU A 244 18.98 -7.37 11.92
CA GLU A 244 17.92 -8.33 12.30
C GLU A 244 17.00 -7.77 13.39
N GLN A 245 17.55 -7.06 14.38
CA GLN A 245 16.78 -6.40 15.42
C GLN A 245 15.77 -5.37 14.89
N GLN A 246 16.10 -4.65 13.81
CA GLN A 246 15.15 -3.70 13.19
C GLN A 246 13.97 -4.43 12.54
N ILE A 247 14.25 -5.58 11.91
CA ILE A 247 13.22 -6.45 11.32
C ILE A 247 12.30 -7.01 12.42
N LEU A 248 12.89 -7.57 13.48
CA LEU A 248 12.12 -8.13 14.60
C LEU A 248 11.28 -7.06 15.31
N ARG A 249 11.81 -5.84 15.51
CA ARG A 249 11.04 -4.72 16.05
C ARG A 249 9.87 -4.34 15.16
N ALA A 250 10.05 -4.28 13.84
CA ALA A 250 8.96 -3.95 12.92
C ALA A 250 7.86 -5.03 12.91
N LEU A 251 8.25 -6.31 13.05
CA LEU A 251 7.30 -7.42 13.17
C LEU A 251 6.56 -7.43 14.52
N ASP A 252 7.26 -7.18 15.63
CA ASP A 252 6.66 -7.09 16.97
C ASP A 252 5.61 -5.97 17.01
N ARG A 253 5.97 -4.79 16.51
CA ARG A 253 5.08 -3.65 16.32
C ARG A 253 3.85 -4.00 15.47
N LEU A 254 4.05 -4.60 14.29
CA LEU A 254 2.96 -5.04 13.44
C LEU A 254 2.02 -6.05 14.14
N SER A 255 2.56 -6.94 14.97
CA SER A 255 1.77 -7.95 15.69
C SER A 255 0.90 -7.37 16.80
N LYS A 256 1.28 -6.21 17.33
CA LYS A 256 0.58 -5.47 18.39
C LYS A 256 -0.31 -4.35 17.86
N LEU A 257 -0.31 -4.13 16.54
CA LEU A 257 -1.08 -3.08 15.91
C LEU A 257 -2.57 -3.29 16.17
N SER A 258 -3.24 -2.26 16.69
CA SER A 258 -4.70 -2.27 16.86
C SER A 258 -5.38 -2.19 15.49
N TRP A 259 -6.26 -3.15 15.20
CA TRP A 259 -6.96 -3.24 13.92
C TRP A 259 -8.40 -2.75 14.05
N GLU A 260 -8.69 -1.65 13.37
CA GLU A 260 -10.03 -1.11 13.25
C GLU A 260 -10.66 -1.54 11.93
N ARG A 261 -11.89 -2.05 11.98
CA ARG A 261 -12.65 -2.38 10.79
C ARG A 261 -13.18 -1.09 10.15
N VAL A 262 -13.05 -0.97 8.83
CA VAL A 262 -13.66 0.11 8.05
C VAL A 262 -14.66 -0.46 7.06
N VAL A 263 -15.63 0.36 6.65
CA VAL A 263 -16.58 -0.02 5.59
C VAL A 263 -15.79 -0.39 4.33
N ALA A 264 -15.89 -1.65 3.88
CA ALA A 264 -15.14 -2.14 2.73
C ALA A 264 -15.64 -1.49 1.43
N VAL A 265 -14.77 -1.33 0.43
CA VAL A 265 -15.18 -0.82 -0.91
C VAL A 265 -16.11 -1.80 -1.63
N SER A 266 -15.90 -3.10 -1.43
CA SER A 266 -16.63 -4.16 -2.13
C SER A 266 -16.63 -5.42 -1.26
N ALA A 267 -16.33 -6.58 -1.83
CA ALA A 267 -16.30 -7.85 -1.12
C ALA A 267 -15.18 -7.93 -0.07
N GLY A 268 -15.50 -8.60 1.04
CA GLY A 268 -14.57 -8.85 2.14
C GLY A 268 -14.65 -7.80 3.23
N GLU A 269 -13.70 -7.88 4.15
CA GLU A 269 -13.60 -7.02 5.32
C GLU A 269 -12.27 -6.28 5.26
N GLU A 270 -12.32 -4.96 5.43
CA GLU A 270 -11.14 -4.12 5.42
C GLU A 270 -10.81 -3.66 6.82
N TYR A 271 -9.53 -3.73 7.17
CA TYR A 271 -9.01 -3.23 8.43
C TYR A 271 -7.90 -2.23 8.20
N ARG A 272 -7.79 -1.28 9.11
CA ARG A 272 -6.71 -0.29 9.20
C ARG A 272 -6.06 -0.43 10.56
N GLY A 273 -4.75 -0.34 10.59
CA GLY A 273 -4.00 -0.30 11.85
C GLY A 273 -2.98 0.81 11.77
N ASP A 274 -2.80 1.53 12.87
CA ASP A 274 -1.93 2.70 12.91
C ASP A 274 -1.36 2.89 14.32
N GLU A 275 -0.07 3.17 14.39
CA GLU A 275 0.64 3.58 15.61
C GLU A 275 1.61 4.75 15.32
N GLY A 276 1.23 5.59 14.37
CA GLY A 276 1.96 6.75 13.84
C GLY A 276 3.09 6.36 12.88
N SER A 277 4.05 5.56 13.36
CA SER A 277 5.25 5.21 12.60
C SER A 277 5.19 3.86 11.90
N LEU A 278 4.06 3.15 11.97
CA LEU A 278 3.77 1.98 11.16
C LEU A 278 2.26 2.00 10.85
N ILE A 279 1.93 1.93 9.56
CA ILE A 279 0.55 2.01 9.10
C ILE A 279 0.21 0.78 8.28
N GLY A 280 -0.70 -0.01 8.81
CA GLY A 280 -1.18 -1.28 8.29
C GLY A 280 -2.53 -1.19 7.57
N SER A 281 -2.73 -2.07 6.61
CA SER A 281 -4.05 -2.37 6.06
C SER A 281 -4.18 -3.87 5.85
N GLN A 282 -5.35 -4.43 6.15
CA GLN A 282 -5.68 -5.82 5.85
C GLN A 282 -6.94 -5.90 5.00
N LEU A 283 -6.95 -6.85 4.08
CA LEU A 283 -8.15 -7.36 3.43
C LEU A 283 -8.36 -8.80 3.90
N ARG A 284 -9.57 -9.09 4.37
CA ARG A 284 -9.99 -10.43 4.80
C ARG A 284 -11.22 -10.85 4.02
N LEU A 285 -11.38 -12.16 3.84
CA LEU A 285 -12.56 -12.76 3.23
C LEU A 285 -12.92 -13.99 4.05
N ASP A 286 -14.15 -14.06 4.54
CA ASP A 286 -14.66 -15.14 5.41
C ASP A 286 -13.73 -15.40 6.61
N GLY A 287 -13.33 -14.32 7.29
CA GLY A 287 -12.41 -14.35 8.44
C GLY A 287 -10.95 -14.69 8.10
N ARG A 288 -10.60 -14.98 6.84
CA ARG A 288 -9.24 -15.35 6.42
C ARG A 288 -8.51 -14.18 5.80
N LEU A 289 -7.24 -13.99 6.17
CA LEU A 289 -6.38 -12.95 5.59
C LEU A 289 -6.19 -13.19 4.09
N VAL A 290 -6.49 -12.19 3.26
CA VAL A 290 -6.19 -12.19 1.83
C VAL A 290 -4.86 -11.49 1.57
N HIS A 291 -4.69 -10.30 2.14
CA HIS A 291 -3.51 -9.46 2.00
C HIS A 291 -3.34 -8.57 3.23
N LEU A 292 -2.12 -8.46 3.73
CA LEU A 292 -1.67 -7.47 4.71
C LEU A 292 -0.55 -6.65 4.08
N SER A 293 -0.66 -5.33 4.19
CA SER A 293 0.41 -4.40 3.79
C SER A 293 0.64 -3.39 4.90
N ALA A 294 1.88 -3.31 5.37
CA ALA A 294 2.33 -2.26 6.28
C ALA A 294 3.48 -1.46 5.65
N VAL A 295 3.50 -0.18 5.98
CA VAL A 295 4.58 0.75 5.65
C VAL A 295 5.07 1.40 6.94
N VAL A 296 6.36 1.73 6.99
CA VAL A 296 7.04 2.31 8.15
C VAL A 296 7.50 3.72 7.80
#